data_AF-A0AAE4ADZ5-F1
#
_entry.id   AF-A0AAE4ADZ5-F1
#
_cell.length_a   1.000
_cell.length_b   1.000
_cell.length_c   1.000
_cell.angle_alpha   90.00
_cell.angle_beta   90.00
_cell.angle_gamma   90.00
#
_symmetry.space_group_name_H-M   'P 1'
#
loop_
_entity.id
_entity.type
_entity.pdbx_description
1 polymer ?
#
loop_
_entity_poly.entity_id
_entity_poly.type
_entity_poly.pdbx_seq_one_letter_code
_entity_poly.pdbx_strand_id
1 'polypeptide(L)'
;ASPAARAAIARTSAPRARRAAARSVRGELKSLLRSGQIDAGQARDYRAVYDTALKVRKRLSSDRGAALQGVINNTNFMAGRGDLTASRLPAIFTTLRRNTEWWQTGRLLSYGERVEFNDSELVWQYYPGEGIQLQVLGTFGKANGLWMAKDKARLANVLDEMSALASTRGGAYAWEYYFYFGGGRPPWASGMAQATGVQAFARASELLKKPAYLATAKRAIKLFELGASTGVGVKTSAGRRYLLYSFAPSQQVLNAFVQTLVGLNDYWEISRDARARKLFVAGEKQARLDLGATDTGAWSLYQVGGNESDLSYQELVTGFIHNLCDRASIEFWCRADDRFRTYLKEPPALELTTRRVQAGKTVLVRFDVSKMSKVGLTIKRSGATSLATSATVARGSHGYTWRVPSSPGTYDVVLTGTDLAGNYGRATATITVVGKART
;
A
#
# COMPACT_ATOMS: atom_id res chain seq x y z
N ALA A 1 -16.92 -41.97 61.79
CA ALA A 1 -17.90 -41.00 62.32
C ALA A 1 -17.15 -39.95 63.14
N SER A 2 -17.29 -38.66 62.76
CA SER A 2 -16.77 -37.44 63.40
C SER A 2 -15.25 -37.30 63.61
N PRO A 3 -14.72 -36.09 63.92
CA PRO A 3 -14.85 -34.80 63.23
C PRO A 3 -13.47 -34.11 63.01
N ALA A 4 -13.34 -33.12 62.11
CA ALA A 4 -12.11 -32.30 62.04
C ALA A 4 -12.39 -30.81 61.76
N ALA A 5 -12.14 -30.04 62.83
CA ALA A 5 -11.83 -28.63 62.98
C ALA A 5 -11.84 -27.67 61.77
N ARG A 6 -12.60 -26.58 61.92
CA ARG A 6 -12.44 -25.33 61.17
C ARG A 6 -11.23 -24.56 61.70
N ALA A 7 -10.24 -24.31 60.84
CA ALA A 7 -9.18 -23.33 61.08
C ALA A 7 -9.52 -22.02 60.35
N ALA A 8 -9.55 -20.92 61.11
CA ALA A 8 -9.69 -19.57 60.59
C ALA A 8 -8.38 -19.12 59.93
N ILE A 9 -8.42 -18.75 58.66
CA ILE A 9 -7.28 -18.11 57.96
C ILE A 9 -7.54 -16.60 57.94
N ALA A 10 -6.72 -15.87 58.67
CA ALA A 10 -6.65 -14.42 58.65
C ALA A 10 -6.30 -13.92 57.23
N ARG A 11 -7.15 -13.04 56.67
CA ARG A 11 -6.88 -12.35 55.41
C ARG A 11 -5.91 -11.21 55.65
N THR A 12 -4.62 -11.46 55.43
CA THR A 12 -3.65 -10.38 55.22
C THR A 12 -3.92 -9.73 53.86
N SER A 13 -4.43 -8.50 53.87
CA SER A 13 -4.59 -7.70 52.65
C SER A 13 -3.22 -7.29 52.12
N ALA A 14 -2.74 -7.95 51.07
CA ALA A 14 -1.59 -7.48 50.31
C ALA A 14 -1.87 -6.08 49.72
N PRO A 15 -0.89 -5.16 49.71
CA PRO A 15 -1.09 -3.84 49.14
C PRO A 15 -1.41 -3.99 47.65
N ARG A 16 -2.58 -3.48 47.24
CA ARG A 16 -2.95 -3.37 45.82
C ARG A 16 -1.85 -2.59 45.12
N ALA A 17 -1.09 -3.27 44.25
CA ALA A 17 -0.14 -2.61 43.36
C ALA A 17 -0.87 -1.49 42.62
N ARG A 18 -0.47 -0.25 42.88
CA ARG A 18 -1.05 0.95 42.26
C ARG A 18 -0.78 0.83 40.77
N ARG A 19 -1.81 0.48 39.99
CA ARG A 19 -1.72 0.40 38.52
C ARG A 19 -1.12 1.73 38.05
N ALA A 20 0.05 1.67 37.41
CA ALA A 20 0.73 2.86 36.91
C ALA A 20 -0.30 3.67 36.09
N ALA A 21 -0.42 4.96 36.40
CA ALA A 21 -1.36 5.82 35.68
C ALA A 21 -1.09 5.71 34.18
N ALA A 22 -2.15 5.53 33.38
CA ALA A 22 -2.00 5.42 31.94
C ALA A 22 -1.26 6.66 31.40
N ARG A 23 -0.22 6.45 30.60
CA ARG A 23 0.52 7.53 29.96
C ARG A 23 -0.45 8.38 29.14
N SER A 24 -0.37 9.69 29.30
CA SER A 24 -1.22 10.67 28.61
C SER A 24 -0.36 11.61 27.80
N VAL A 25 -0.93 12.25 26.77
CA VAL A 25 -0.20 13.22 25.93
C VAL A 25 0.48 14.29 26.77
N ARG A 26 -0.25 14.91 27.71
CA ARG A 26 0.29 15.93 28.63
C ARG A 26 1.40 15.36 29.54
N GLY A 27 1.24 14.11 29.99
CA GLY A 27 2.22 13.41 30.81
C GLY A 27 3.53 13.13 30.07
N GLU A 28 3.44 12.63 28.84
CA GLU A 28 4.61 12.36 27.99
C GLU A 28 5.35 13.66 27.64
N LEU A 29 4.64 14.73 27.26
CA LEU A 29 5.26 16.05 27.02
C LEU A 29 6.00 16.56 28.27
N LYS A 30 5.40 16.45 29.46
CA LYS A 30 6.06 16.82 30.71
C LYS A 30 7.29 15.94 30.98
N SER A 31 7.24 14.66 30.59
CA SER A 31 8.36 13.72 30.76
C SER A 31 9.52 14.09 29.85
N LEU A 32 9.25 14.35 28.56
CA LEU A 32 10.26 14.78 27.59
C LEU A 32 10.94 16.08 28.02
N LEU A 33 10.15 17.07 28.49
CA LEU A 33 10.67 18.33 29.03
C LEU A 33 11.60 18.09 30.23
N ARG A 34 11.18 17.26 31.21
CA ARG A 34 12.02 16.95 32.38
C ARG A 34 13.32 16.24 31.99
N SER A 35 13.30 15.45 30.93
CA SER A 35 14.49 14.76 30.42
C SER A 35 15.37 15.62 29.50
N GLY A 36 14.99 16.89 29.25
CA GLY A 36 15.73 17.79 28.35
C GLY A 36 15.64 17.44 26.86
N GLN A 37 14.76 16.50 26.47
CA GLN A 37 14.59 16.10 25.07
C GLN A 37 13.78 17.12 24.25
N ILE A 38 13.01 17.98 24.92
CA ILE A 38 12.35 19.15 24.34
C ILE A 38 12.51 20.33 25.29
N ASP A 39 12.50 21.54 24.75
CA ASP A 39 12.55 22.77 25.53
C ASP A 39 11.15 23.19 26.04
N ALA A 40 11.13 24.22 26.90
CA ALA A 40 9.91 24.72 27.51
C ALA A 40 8.95 25.37 26.50
N GLY A 41 9.45 25.97 25.41
CA GLY A 41 8.64 26.52 24.32
C GLY A 41 7.93 25.41 23.56
N GLN A 42 8.69 24.41 23.08
CA GLN A 42 8.17 23.22 22.41
C GLN A 42 7.10 22.51 23.25
N ALA A 43 7.36 22.29 24.55
CA ALA A 43 6.40 21.65 25.43
C ALA A 43 5.09 22.45 25.58
N ARG A 44 5.17 23.79 25.67
CA ARG A 44 4.00 24.67 25.70
C ARG A 44 3.22 24.62 24.39
N ASP A 45 3.91 24.71 23.26
CA ASP A 45 3.29 24.74 21.92
C ASP A 45 2.56 23.45 21.61
N TYR A 46 3.21 22.29 21.83
CA TYR A 46 2.58 20.99 21.64
C TYR A 46 1.37 20.81 22.56
N ARG A 47 1.49 21.21 23.83
CA ARG A 47 0.35 21.18 24.75
C ARG A 47 -0.80 22.07 24.27
N ALA A 48 -0.51 23.28 23.79
CA ALA A 48 -1.50 24.19 23.27
C ALA A 48 -2.22 23.62 22.03
N VAL A 49 -1.49 23.00 21.10
CA VAL A 49 -2.07 22.30 19.94
C VAL A 49 -3.04 21.19 20.38
N TYR A 50 -2.61 20.33 21.32
CA TYR A 50 -3.46 19.24 21.81
C TYR A 50 -4.70 19.73 22.54
N ASP A 51 -4.53 20.70 23.44
CA ASP A 51 -5.64 21.28 24.21
C ASP A 51 -6.63 22.03 23.29
N THR A 52 -6.16 22.64 22.22
CA THR A 52 -7.01 23.30 21.20
C THR A 52 -7.79 22.28 20.39
N ALA A 53 -7.15 21.20 19.94
CA ALA A 53 -7.83 20.11 19.23
C ALA A 53 -8.97 19.50 20.07
N LEU A 54 -8.75 19.27 21.37
CA LEU A 54 -9.79 18.81 22.29
C LEU A 54 -10.96 19.79 22.42
N LYS A 55 -10.69 21.10 22.48
CA LYS A 55 -11.71 22.14 22.57
C LYS A 55 -12.52 22.24 21.28
N VAL A 56 -11.85 22.29 20.13
CA VAL A 56 -12.48 22.34 18.80
C VAL A 56 -13.33 21.10 18.58
N ARG A 57 -12.80 19.91 18.88
CA ARG A 57 -13.53 18.64 18.75
C ARG A 57 -14.89 18.66 19.45
N LYS A 58 -15.02 19.26 20.64
CA LYS A 58 -16.29 19.36 21.38
C LYS A 58 -17.35 20.19 20.66
N ARG A 59 -16.94 21.09 19.77
CA ARG A 59 -17.83 21.99 19.00
C ARG A 59 -18.19 21.43 17.63
N LEU A 60 -17.43 20.44 17.14
CA LEU A 60 -17.69 19.80 15.86
C LEU A 60 -18.71 18.67 16.01
N SER A 61 -19.77 18.72 15.22
CA SER A 61 -20.72 17.63 15.01
C SER A 61 -20.31 16.75 13.82
N SER A 62 -21.00 15.61 13.66
CA SER A 62 -20.96 14.73 12.49
C SER A 62 -19.54 14.31 12.04
N ASP A 63 -19.33 14.18 10.73
CA ASP A 63 -18.11 13.64 10.10
C ASP A 63 -16.87 14.46 10.42
N ARG A 64 -17.01 15.79 10.55
CA ARG A 64 -15.91 16.68 10.97
C ARG A 64 -15.42 16.31 12.37
N GLY A 65 -16.37 16.08 13.28
CA GLY A 65 -16.09 15.64 14.63
C GLY A 65 -15.43 14.26 14.65
N ALA A 66 -15.93 13.30 13.88
CA ALA A 66 -15.35 11.96 13.77
C ALA A 66 -13.92 11.98 13.24
N ALA A 67 -13.66 12.75 12.18
CA ALA A 67 -12.35 12.90 11.57
C ALA A 67 -11.31 13.47 12.55
N LEU A 68 -11.62 14.58 13.23
CA LEU A 68 -10.72 15.14 14.25
C LEU A 68 -10.56 14.21 15.46
N GLN A 69 -11.62 13.48 15.85
CA GLN A 69 -11.54 12.49 16.92
C GLN A 69 -10.55 11.38 16.62
N GLY A 70 -10.50 10.90 15.38
CA GLY A 70 -9.52 9.89 14.92
C GLY A 70 -8.09 10.30 15.20
N VAL A 71 -7.73 11.52 14.82
CA VAL A 71 -6.37 12.07 15.00
C VAL A 71 -6.03 12.23 16.49
N ILE A 72 -6.99 12.67 17.30
CA ILE A 72 -6.86 12.74 18.76
C ILE A 72 -6.65 11.33 19.35
N ASN A 73 -7.42 10.35 18.89
CA ASN A 73 -7.31 8.96 19.34
C ASN A 73 -5.95 8.35 18.98
N ASN A 74 -5.44 8.61 17.78
CA ASN A 74 -4.09 8.20 17.37
C ASN A 74 -3.00 8.80 18.27
N THR A 75 -3.11 10.10 18.54
CA THR A 75 -2.18 10.82 19.43
C THR A 75 -2.20 10.24 20.85
N ASN A 76 -3.41 9.96 21.37
CA ASN A 76 -3.59 9.33 22.68
C ASN A 76 -3.06 7.89 22.73
N PHE A 77 -3.29 7.11 21.68
CA PHE A 77 -2.81 5.74 21.58
C PHE A 77 -1.27 5.70 21.62
N MET A 78 -0.61 6.56 20.84
CA MET A 78 0.86 6.67 20.86
C MET A 78 1.37 7.12 22.23
N ALA A 79 0.70 8.08 22.89
CA ALA A 79 1.05 8.47 24.25
C ALA A 79 0.96 7.30 25.23
N GLY A 80 -0.14 6.54 25.18
CA GLY A 80 -0.39 5.37 26.02
C GLY A 80 0.69 4.28 25.88
N ARG A 81 1.35 4.21 24.72
CA ARG A 81 2.42 3.27 24.41
C ARG A 81 3.83 3.81 24.67
N GLY A 82 3.97 5.10 24.98
CA GLY A 82 5.28 5.76 25.05
C GLY A 82 5.91 6.00 23.68
N ASP A 83 5.11 6.04 22.62
CA ASP A 83 5.55 6.27 21.24
C ASP A 83 5.68 7.77 20.90
N LEU A 84 5.27 8.68 21.80
CA LEU A 84 5.55 10.11 21.69
C LEU A 84 7.02 10.41 22.07
N THR A 85 7.92 10.26 21.11
CA THR A 85 9.33 10.64 21.25
C THR A 85 9.58 12.05 20.71
N ALA A 86 10.63 12.73 21.18
CA ALA A 86 10.96 14.09 20.71
C ALA A 86 11.04 14.18 19.18
N SER A 87 11.64 13.18 18.51
CA SER A 87 11.75 13.15 17.04
C SER A 87 10.41 12.95 16.30
N ARG A 88 9.37 12.44 16.97
CA ARG A 88 8.04 12.21 16.37
C ARG A 88 7.08 13.38 16.60
N LEU A 89 7.32 14.20 17.64
CA LEU A 89 6.43 15.31 17.98
C LEU A 89 6.18 16.27 16.81
N PRO A 90 7.18 16.68 15.99
CA PRO A 90 6.94 17.59 14.87
C PRO A 90 5.87 17.06 13.90
N ALA A 91 5.96 15.81 13.47
CA ALA A 91 5.00 15.22 12.53
C ALA A 91 3.62 14.98 13.15
N ILE A 92 3.58 14.46 14.38
CA ILE A 92 2.33 14.16 15.09
C ILE A 92 1.54 15.44 15.36
N PHE A 93 2.20 16.47 15.89
CA PHE A 93 1.51 17.71 16.27
C PHE A 93 1.23 18.63 15.08
N THR A 94 2.02 18.56 14.00
CA THR A 94 1.65 19.20 12.72
C THR A 94 0.38 18.56 12.16
N THR A 95 0.28 17.22 12.19
CA THR A 95 -0.93 16.51 11.75
C THR A 95 -2.14 16.92 12.59
N LEU A 96 -2.01 16.99 13.91
CA LEU A 96 -3.11 17.41 14.78
C LEU A 96 -3.52 18.87 14.55
N ARG A 97 -2.56 19.77 14.33
CA ARG A 97 -2.81 21.17 14.00
C ARG A 97 -3.57 21.32 12.69
N ARG A 98 -3.10 20.68 11.60
CA ARG A 98 -3.74 20.76 10.28
C ARG A 98 -5.15 20.19 10.26
N ASN A 99 -5.40 19.11 11.00
CA ASN A 99 -6.76 18.60 11.18
C ASN A 99 -7.64 19.56 11.98
N THR A 100 -7.10 20.17 13.04
CA THR A 100 -7.84 21.15 13.83
C THR A 100 -8.21 22.36 12.97
N GLU A 101 -7.31 22.82 12.11
CA GLU A 101 -7.54 23.90 11.14
C GLU A 101 -8.61 23.49 10.11
N TRP A 102 -8.39 22.41 9.36
CA TRP A 102 -9.26 22.00 8.26
C TRP A 102 -10.70 21.72 8.73
N TRP A 103 -10.88 20.96 9.80
CA TRP A 103 -12.22 20.50 10.16
C TRP A 103 -13.12 21.59 10.74
N GLN A 104 -12.58 22.77 11.07
CA GLN A 104 -13.40 23.92 11.47
C GLN A 104 -14.12 24.57 10.27
N THR A 105 -13.46 24.69 9.12
CA THR A 105 -13.97 25.51 8.00
C THR A 105 -13.84 24.84 6.62
N GLY A 106 -12.86 23.96 6.43
CA GLY A 106 -12.64 23.23 5.18
C GLY A 106 -13.81 22.34 4.81
N ARG A 107 -14.00 22.03 3.52
CA ARG A 107 -15.11 21.18 3.06
C ARG A 107 -14.97 19.72 3.50
N LEU A 108 -16.08 18.98 3.44
CA LEU A 108 -16.04 17.52 3.57
C LEU A 108 -15.26 16.91 2.40
N LEU A 109 -14.61 15.79 2.69
CA LEU A 109 -13.70 15.10 1.77
C LEU A 109 -14.17 13.68 1.53
N SER A 110 -13.90 13.17 0.34
CA SER A 110 -14.10 11.75 -0.01
C SER A 110 -12.87 10.91 0.37
N TYR A 111 -13.05 9.61 0.57
CA TYR A 111 -11.93 8.70 0.83
C TYR A 111 -10.82 8.87 -0.22
N GLY A 112 -9.58 9.02 0.23
CA GLY A 112 -8.41 9.14 -0.65
C GLY A 112 -8.19 10.53 -1.23
N GLU A 113 -9.11 11.47 -1.00
CA GLU A 113 -8.98 12.84 -1.49
C GLU A 113 -7.80 13.56 -0.83
N ARG A 114 -7.03 14.28 -1.64
CA ARG A 114 -5.83 15.02 -1.21
C ARG A 114 -6.13 16.51 -1.01
N VAL A 115 -5.51 17.09 0.00
CA VAL A 115 -5.56 18.53 0.28
C VAL A 115 -4.15 19.06 0.57
N GLU A 116 -3.95 20.34 0.26
CA GLU A 116 -2.74 21.10 0.55
C GLU A 116 -3.14 22.38 1.29
N PHE A 117 -2.19 22.97 2.03
CA PHE A 117 -2.37 24.25 2.72
C PHE A 117 -1.48 25.28 2.03
N ASN A 118 -1.96 26.52 1.87
CA ASN A 118 -1.27 27.54 1.08
C ASN A 118 0.15 27.87 1.60
N ASP A 119 0.42 27.59 2.87
CA ASP A 119 1.70 27.84 3.56
C ASP A 119 2.63 26.61 3.61
N SER A 120 2.32 25.53 2.88
CA SER A 120 3.04 24.26 2.97
C SER A 120 3.01 23.49 1.64
N GLU A 121 4.10 22.78 1.32
CA GLU A 121 4.14 21.90 0.16
C GLU A 121 3.72 20.46 0.49
N LEU A 122 3.42 20.17 1.77
CA LEU A 122 3.05 18.85 2.24
C LEU A 122 1.69 18.39 1.69
N VAL A 123 1.64 17.15 1.22
CA VAL A 123 0.42 16.52 0.72
C VAL A 123 -0.29 15.81 1.87
N TRP A 124 -1.55 16.19 2.11
CA TRP A 124 -2.42 15.53 3.07
C TRP A 124 -3.46 14.70 2.35
N GLN A 125 -3.89 13.59 2.93
CA GLN A 125 -4.91 12.72 2.34
C GLN A 125 -5.96 12.34 3.38
N TYR A 126 -7.23 12.39 3.01
CA TYR A 126 -8.32 12.01 3.89
C TYR A 126 -8.52 10.50 3.98
N TYR A 127 -8.60 10.04 5.23
CA TYR A 127 -8.98 8.68 5.60
C TYR A 127 -10.17 8.76 6.56
N PRO A 128 -11.35 8.21 6.19
CA PRO A 128 -12.53 8.22 7.05
C PRO A 128 -12.23 7.68 8.44
N GLY A 129 -12.65 8.41 9.46
CA GLY A 129 -12.41 8.07 10.87
C GLY A 129 -10.98 8.35 11.38
N GLU A 130 -10.03 8.65 10.50
CA GLU A 130 -8.63 8.92 10.84
C GLU A 130 -8.24 10.38 10.56
N GLY A 131 -9.05 11.14 9.82
CA GLY A 131 -8.79 12.54 9.47
C GLY A 131 -7.90 12.70 8.24
N ILE A 132 -7.38 13.91 8.01
CA ILE A 132 -6.37 14.16 6.98
C ILE A 132 -4.99 13.78 7.52
N GLN A 133 -4.32 12.84 6.86
CA GLN A 133 -3.03 12.31 7.30
C GLN A 133 -1.93 12.75 6.35
N LEU A 134 -0.72 13.01 6.88
CA LEU A 134 0.43 13.30 6.04
C LEU A 134 0.67 12.11 5.11
N GLN A 135 0.50 12.33 3.81
CA GLN A 135 0.71 11.28 2.83
C GLN A 135 2.18 11.27 2.39
N VAL A 136 3.03 10.63 3.19
CA VAL A 136 4.50 10.58 3.01
C VAL A 136 4.91 10.22 1.57
N LEU A 137 4.34 9.15 1.02
CA LEU A 137 4.61 8.73 -0.36
C LEU A 137 4.20 9.80 -1.37
N GLY A 138 3.05 10.44 -1.16
CA GLY A 138 2.54 11.51 -2.03
C GLY A 138 3.40 12.76 -1.99
N THR A 139 3.83 13.18 -0.80
CA THR A 139 4.74 14.33 -0.61
C THR A 139 6.09 14.09 -1.28
N PHE A 140 6.68 12.91 -1.14
CA PHE A 140 7.94 12.60 -1.83
C PHE A 140 7.76 12.35 -3.34
N GLY A 141 6.59 11.85 -3.76
CA GLY A 141 6.21 11.81 -5.18
C GLY A 141 6.19 13.22 -5.78
N LYS A 142 5.55 14.17 -5.10
CA LYS A 142 5.55 15.59 -5.46
C LYS A 142 6.97 16.17 -5.50
N ALA A 143 7.82 15.90 -4.51
CA ALA A 143 9.20 16.33 -4.50
C ALA A 143 10.00 15.82 -5.73
N ASN A 144 9.85 14.54 -6.09
CA ASN A 144 10.45 14.01 -7.31
C ASN A 144 9.87 14.65 -8.57
N GLY A 145 8.58 14.95 -8.61
CA GLY A 145 7.93 15.74 -9.66
C GLY A 145 8.53 17.14 -9.83
N LEU A 146 8.72 17.86 -8.73
CA LEU A 146 9.35 19.19 -8.72
C LEU A 146 10.81 19.14 -9.19
N TRP A 147 11.55 18.08 -8.83
CA TRP A 147 12.90 17.85 -9.36
C TRP A 147 12.90 17.62 -10.88
N MET A 148 11.94 16.85 -11.41
CA MET A 148 11.80 16.65 -12.87
C MET A 148 11.49 17.98 -13.57
N ALA A 149 10.58 18.77 -13.00
CA ALA A 149 10.21 20.09 -13.50
C ALA A 149 11.28 21.18 -13.28
N LYS A 150 12.37 20.87 -12.57
CA LYS A 150 13.43 21.81 -12.18
C LYS A 150 12.94 23.00 -11.34
N ASP A 151 11.83 22.84 -10.62
CA ASP A 151 11.32 23.84 -9.68
C ASP A 151 12.12 23.79 -8.37
N LYS A 152 13.25 24.51 -8.36
CA LYS A 152 14.22 24.48 -7.27
C LYS A 152 13.68 25.02 -5.95
N ALA A 153 12.85 26.06 -6.00
CA ALA A 153 12.34 26.72 -4.80
C ALA A 153 11.36 25.81 -4.07
N ARG A 154 10.35 25.29 -4.78
CA ARG A 154 9.36 24.40 -4.17
C ARG A 154 9.97 23.06 -3.75
N LEU A 155 10.94 22.55 -4.52
CA LEU A 155 11.69 21.36 -4.14
C LEU A 155 12.45 21.56 -2.82
N ALA A 156 13.12 22.70 -2.64
CA ALA A 156 13.79 23.01 -1.39
C ALA A 156 12.78 23.08 -0.24
N ASN A 157 11.67 23.82 -0.43
CA ASN A 157 10.64 23.99 0.59
C ASN A 157 10.07 22.65 1.07
N VAL A 158 9.62 21.78 0.16
CA VAL A 158 9.03 20.48 0.55
C VAL A 158 10.02 19.57 1.26
N LEU A 159 11.31 19.60 0.88
CA LEU A 159 12.34 18.76 1.50
C LEU A 159 12.86 19.32 2.82
N ASP A 160 12.84 20.64 3.00
CA ASP A 160 13.12 21.29 4.28
C ASP A 160 12.00 20.96 5.28
N GLU A 161 10.73 21.06 4.87
CA GLU A 161 9.58 20.61 5.67
C GLU A 161 9.72 19.13 6.03
N MET A 162 9.95 18.25 5.05
CA MET A 162 10.10 16.82 5.33
C MET A 162 11.33 16.50 6.20
N SER A 163 12.42 17.27 6.10
CA SER A 163 13.58 17.11 7.00
C SER A 163 13.21 17.40 8.46
N ALA A 164 12.40 18.42 8.70
CA ALA A 164 11.91 18.78 10.03
C ALA A 164 10.91 17.74 10.60
N LEU A 165 10.27 16.96 9.74
CA LEU A 165 9.31 15.91 10.13
C LEU A 165 9.92 14.51 10.26
N ALA A 166 11.23 14.35 10.04
CA ALA A 166 11.90 13.07 10.15
C ALA A 166 11.96 12.58 11.62
N SER A 167 11.47 11.36 11.85
CA SER A 167 11.58 10.66 13.13
C SER A 167 12.87 9.84 13.23
N THR A 168 13.24 9.41 14.44
CA THR A 168 14.24 8.35 14.64
C THR A 168 13.56 7.02 14.97
N ARG A 169 13.70 6.02 14.09
CA ARG A 169 13.14 4.67 14.23
C ARG A 169 14.24 3.62 14.12
N GLY A 170 14.51 2.88 15.20
CA GLY A 170 15.62 1.92 15.23
C GLY A 170 17.00 2.55 14.95
N GLY A 171 17.15 3.84 15.27
CA GLY A 171 18.35 4.62 14.96
C GLY A 171 18.53 5.00 13.48
N ALA A 172 17.49 4.85 12.65
CA ALA A 172 17.41 5.38 11.29
C ALA A 172 16.50 6.61 11.24
N TYR A 173 16.73 7.49 10.27
CA TYR A 173 15.71 8.50 9.92
C TYR A 173 14.54 7.83 9.20
N ALA A 174 13.32 8.16 9.61
CA ALA A 174 12.12 7.59 9.03
C ALA A 174 10.99 8.61 8.93
N TRP A 175 10.22 8.52 7.85
CA TRP A 175 8.95 9.20 7.70
C TRP A 175 7.83 8.20 7.94
N GLU A 176 7.31 8.22 9.16
CA GLU A 176 6.31 7.29 9.65
C GLU A 176 4.90 7.77 9.33
N TYR A 177 3.97 6.82 9.31
CA TYR A 177 2.54 7.04 9.29
C TYR A 177 1.98 6.87 10.71
N TYR A 178 1.20 7.85 11.15
CA TYR A 178 0.78 8.01 12.54
C TYR A 178 -0.73 7.74 12.75
N PHE A 179 -1.33 6.90 11.92
CA PHE A 179 -2.74 6.48 12.01
C PHE A 179 -2.95 4.99 11.75
N TYR A 180 -4.16 4.47 12.05
CA TYR A 180 -4.52 3.09 11.74
C TYR A 180 -4.80 2.90 10.25
N PHE A 181 -4.25 1.85 9.65
CA PHE A 181 -4.48 1.57 8.24
C PHE A 181 -4.27 0.09 7.93
N GLY A 182 -5.20 -0.54 7.21
CA GLY A 182 -5.02 -1.92 6.70
C GLY A 182 -4.70 -2.95 7.78
N GLY A 183 -5.21 -2.78 9.02
CA GLY A 183 -4.89 -3.62 10.18
C GLY A 183 -3.61 -3.22 10.96
N GLY A 184 -2.82 -2.29 10.42
CA GLY A 184 -1.67 -1.68 11.08
C GLY A 184 -2.05 -0.66 12.14
N ARG A 185 -1.22 -0.54 13.17
CA ARG A 185 -1.36 0.45 14.25
C ARG A 185 -0.22 1.46 14.17
N PRO A 186 -0.44 2.74 14.48
CA PRO A 186 0.62 3.72 14.45
C PRO A 186 1.64 3.53 15.59
N PRO A 187 2.91 3.91 15.39
CA PRO A 187 3.51 4.36 14.12
C PRO A 187 4.05 3.20 13.27
N TRP A 188 3.84 3.29 11.96
CA TRP A 188 4.38 2.34 10.98
C TRP A 188 5.12 3.04 9.84
N ALA A 189 5.96 2.30 9.11
CA ALA A 189 6.75 2.83 8.01
C ALA A 189 6.48 2.08 6.70
N SER A 190 6.86 2.69 5.58
CA SER A 190 6.73 2.11 4.24
C SER A 190 8.06 2.12 3.51
N GLY A 191 8.47 0.97 2.96
CA GLY A 191 9.70 0.88 2.14
C GLY A 191 9.62 1.73 0.88
N MET A 192 8.45 1.72 0.22
CA MET A 192 8.18 2.51 -0.98
C MET A 192 8.26 4.02 -0.70
N ALA A 193 7.62 4.48 0.38
CA ALA A 193 7.66 5.90 0.77
C ALA A 193 9.09 6.32 1.18
N GLN A 194 9.77 5.48 1.97
CA GLN A 194 11.15 5.71 2.38
C GLN A 194 12.10 5.80 1.18
N ALA A 195 11.95 4.92 0.19
CA ALA A 195 12.79 4.88 -1.02
C ALA A 195 12.57 6.11 -1.90
N THR A 196 11.30 6.49 -2.07
CA THR A 196 10.91 7.70 -2.81
C THR A 196 11.50 8.96 -2.14
N GLY A 197 11.56 8.97 -0.80
CA GLY A 197 12.20 10.03 -0.03
C GLY A 197 13.71 10.10 -0.19
N VAL A 198 14.44 9.00 0.00
CA VAL A 198 15.92 9.01 -0.18
C VAL A 198 16.33 9.39 -1.60
N GLN A 199 15.54 8.96 -2.60
CA GLN A 199 15.69 9.37 -4.00
C GLN A 199 15.51 10.90 -4.16
N ALA A 200 14.43 11.46 -3.61
CA ALA A 200 14.15 12.90 -3.70
C ALA A 200 15.27 13.73 -3.05
N PHE A 201 15.72 13.34 -1.86
CA PHE A 201 16.81 14.02 -1.15
C PHE A 201 18.15 13.94 -1.90
N ALA A 202 18.51 12.79 -2.48
CA ALA A 202 19.73 12.69 -3.28
C ALA A 202 19.68 13.56 -4.54
N ARG A 203 18.57 13.47 -5.29
CA ARG A 203 18.32 14.30 -6.48
C ARG A 203 18.38 15.79 -6.17
N ALA A 204 17.77 16.22 -5.07
CA ALA A 204 17.79 17.61 -4.63
C ALA A 204 19.18 18.05 -4.17
N SER A 205 19.94 17.20 -3.48
CA SER A 205 21.33 17.51 -3.10
C SER A 205 22.18 17.86 -4.32
N GLU A 206 22.07 17.08 -5.39
CA GLU A 206 22.82 17.31 -6.63
C GLU A 206 22.34 18.55 -7.39
N LEU A 207 21.01 18.73 -7.53
CA LEU A 207 20.41 19.83 -8.28
C LEU A 207 20.59 21.19 -7.59
N LEU A 208 20.45 21.21 -6.26
CA LEU A 208 20.48 22.43 -5.44
C LEU A 208 21.85 22.69 -4.83
N LYS A 209 22.83 21.78 -5.02
CA LYS A 209 24.16 21.82 -4.40
C LYS A 209 24.10 21.96 -2.88
N LYS A 210 23.13 21.26 -2.25
CA LYS A 210 22.88 21.26 -0.80
C LYS A 210 23.27 19.89 -0.19
N PRO A 211 24.53 19.67 0.23
CA PRO A 211 24.99 18.37 0.73
C PRO A 211 24.26 17.88 1.99
N ALA A 212 23.64 18.79 2.75
CA ALA A 212 22.80 18.43 3.90
C ALA A 212 21.65 17.47 3.53
N TYR A 213 21.08 17.59 2.32
CA TYR A 213 20.04 16.66 1.86
C TYR A 213 20.57 15.24 1.68
N LEU A 214 21.79 15.10 1.13
CA LEU A 214 22.43 13.79 1.01
C LEU A 214 22.74 13.19 2.39
N ALA A 215 23.12 14.02 3.37
CA ALA A 215 23.32 13.58 4.75
C ALA A 215 22.01 13.06 5.39
N THR A 216 20.88 13.74 5.16
CA THR A 216 19.55 13.27 5.57
C THR A 216 19.22 11.92 4.94
N ALA A 217 19.40 11.77 3.62
CA ALA A 217 19.17 10.51 2.92
C ALA A 217 20.08 9.37 3.43
N LYS A 218 21.35 9.68 3.75
CA LYS A 218 22.32 8.72 4.29
C LYS A 218 21.92 8.15 5.65
N ARG A 219 21.20 8.93 6.48
CA ARG A 219 20.62 8.45 7.76
C ARG A 219 19.34 7.65 7.53
N ALA A 220 18.60 7.97 6.48
CA ALA A 220 17.34 7.34 6.12
C ALA A 220 17.52 5.94 5.47
N ILE A 221 18.63 5.69 4.77
CA ILE A 221 18.89 4.40 4.10
C ILE A 221 18.99 3.23 5.09
N LYS A 222 19.36 3.49 6.35
CA LYS A 222 19.50 2.46 7.40
C LYS A 222 18.19 1.72 7.67
N LEU A 223 17.02 2.33 7.42
CA LEU A 223 15.73 1.68 7.67
C LEU A 223 15.54 0.39 6.85
N PHE A 224 16.15 0.30 5.67
CA PHE A 224 16.11 -0.88 4.81
C PHE A 224 16.96 -2.04 5.37
N GLU A 225 17.99 -1.76 6.16
CA GLU A 225 18.85 -2.75 6.81
C GLU A 225 18.16 -3.41 8.02
N LEU A 226 17.19 -2.71 8.60
CA LEU A 226 16.45 -3.16 9.78
C LEU A 226 15.31 -4.13 9.40
N GLY A 227 15.10 -5.14 10.25
CA GLY A 227 14.03 -6.12 10.08
C GLY A 227 12.65 -5.54 10.43
N ALA A 228 11.60 -5.98 9.74
CA ALA A 228 10.23 -5.70 10.14
C ALA A 228 9.96 -6.25 11.57
N SER A 229 9.20 -5.56 12.43
CA SER A 229 8.42 -4.35 12.15
C SER A 229 9.15 -3.02 12.42
N THR A 230 10.36 -3.04 12.97
CA THR A 230 11.15 -1.81 13.23
C THR A 230 11.62 -1.18 11.92
N GLY A 231 12.19 -1.96 11.02
CA GLY A 231 12.55 -1.55 9.66
C GLY A 231 11.50 -1.94 8.63
N VAL A 232 11.93 -1.91 7.37
CA VAL A 232 11.09 -2.28 6.22
C VAL A 232 11.62 -3.52 5.49
N GLY A 233 12.71 -4.13 5.98
CA GLY A 233 13.34 -5.27 5.32
C GLY A 233 12.95 -6.63 5.92
N VAL A 234 12.90 -7.64 5.06
CA VAL A 234 12.76 -9.06 5.42
C VAL A 234 13.89 -9.83 4.74
N LYS A 235 14.71 -10.54 5.51
CA LYS A 235 15.75 -11.42 4.94
C LYS A 235 15.08 -12.62 4.26
N THR A 236 15.58 -13.01 3.11
CA THR A 236 15.13 -14.20 2.37
C THR A 236 16.33 -15.06 2.02
N SER A 237 16.10 -16.28 1.51
CA SER A 237 17.18 -17.14 1.03
C SER A 237 17.93 -16.55 -0.17
N ALA A 238 17.23 -15.80 -1.05
CA ALA A 238 17.84 -15.18 -2.22
C ALA A 238 18.45 -13.80 -1.97
N GLY A 239 18.01 -13.10 -0.91
CA GLY A 239 18.47 -11.74 -0.62
C GLY A 239 17.61 -11.05 0.43
N ARG A 240 16.92 -9.97 0.02
CA ARG A 240 16.10 -9.17 0.93
C ARG A 240 14.86 -8.63 0.24
N ARG A 241 13.71 -8.72 0.89
CA ARG A 241 12.47 -8.07 0.46
C ARG A 241 12.24 -6.76 1.22
N TYR A 242 11.71 -5.74 0.54
CA TYR A 242 11.30 -4.49 1.18
C TYR A 242 9.78 -4.35 1.15
N LEU A 243 9.21 -4.09 2.32
CA LEU A 243 7.76 -4.12 2.53
C LEU A 243 7.12 -2.77 2.20
N LEU A 244 5.94 -2.80 1.59
CA LEU A 244 5.06 -1.63 1.51
C LEU A 244 4.64 -1.16 2.90
N TYR A 245 4.33 -2.10 3.80
CA TYR A 245 3.89 -1.83 5.16
C TYR A 245 4.79 -2.58 6.15
N SER A 246 5.50 -1.86 7.02
CA SER A 246 6.39 -2.47 8.02
C SER A 246 5.68 -3.40 9.01
N PHE A 247 4.35 -3.26 9.15
CA PHE A 247 3.54 -4.11 10.03
C PHE A 247 2.99 -5.38 9.36
N ALA A 248 3.10 -5.52 8.03
CA ALA A 248 2.49 -6.62 7.28
C ALA A 248 3.52 -7.37 6.41
N PRO A 249 4.46 -8.12 7.02
CA PRO A 249 5.48 -8.86 6.27
C PRO A 249 4.93 -9.95 5.34
N SER A 250 3.69 -10.39 5.54
CA SER A 250 2.99 -11.31 4.64
C SER A 250 2.45 -10.63 3.37
N GLN A 251 2.30 -9.31 3.36
CA GLN A 251 1.85 -8.56 2.18
C GLN A 251 3.05 -8.22 1.30
N GLN A 252 3.39 -9.15 0.42
CA GLN A 252 4.53 -9.07 -0.50
C GLN A 252 4.14 -8.32 -1.79
N VAL A 253 3.84 -7.04 -1.63
CA VAL A 253 3.27 -6.17 -2.67
C VAL A 253 4.31 -5.83 -3.74
N LEU A 254 4.00 -6.18 -4.99
CA LEU A 254 4.95 -6.15 -6.11
C LEU A 254 5.34 -4.73 -6.51
N ASN A 255 4.36 -3.88 -6.84
CA ASN A 255 4.62 -2.52 -7.33
C ASN A 255 5.44 -1.69 -6.32
N ALA A 256 5.14 -1.84 -5.03
CA ALA A 256 5.87 -1.20 -3.95
C ALA A 256 7.32 -1.68 -3.85
N PHE A 257 7.57 -2.98 -4.01
CA PHE A 257 8.91 -3.53 -3.95
C PHE A 257 9.75 -3.08 -5.16
N VAL A 258 9.19 -3.12 -6.37
CA VAL A 258 9.86 -2.65 -7.59
C VAL A 258 10.17 -1.15 -7.51
N GLN A 259 9.23 -0.30 -7.07
CA GLN A 259 9.52 1.13 -6.87
C GLN A 259 10.58 1.37 -5.80
N THR A 260 10.59 0.55 -4.73
CA THR A 260 11.64 0.64 -3.71
C THR A 260 13.02 0.45 -4.33
N LEU A 261 13.17 -0.51 -5.25
CA LEU A 261 14.44 -0.72 -5.96
C LEU A 261 14.81 0.44 -6.87
N VAL A 262 13.85 1.07 -7.56
CA VAL A 262 14.10 2.28 -8.35
C VAL A 262 14.71 3.38 -7.47
N GLY A 263 14.11 3.65 -6.31
CA GLY A 263 14.61 4.66 -5.38
C GLY A 263 15.98 4.34 -4.79
N LEU A 264 16.24 3.07 -4.47
CA LEU A 264 17.55 2.60 -3.99
C LEU A 264 18.63 2.71 -5.07
N ASN A 265 18.32 2.39 -6.33
CA ASN A 265 19.25 2.49 -7.46
C ASN A 265 19.65 3.95 -7.69
N ASP A 266 18.67 4.84 -7.82
CA ASP A 266 18.93 6.28 -8.01
C ASP A 266 19.75 6.87 -6.87
N TYR A 267 19.39 6.53 -5.62
CA TYR A 267 20.16 6.98 -4.46
C TYR A 267 21.61 6.47 -4.53
N TRP A 268 21.83 5.21 -4.88
CA TRP A 268 23.17 4.66 -5.02
C TRP A 268 23.97 5.36 -6.13
N GLU A 269 23.38 5.57 -7.30
CA GLU A 269 24.04 6.25 -8.43
C GLU A 269 24.46 7.68 -8.08
N ILE A 270 23.62 8.43 -7.36
CA ILE A 270 23.94 9.82 -6.97
C ILE A 270 24.93 9.86 -5.79
N SER A 271 24.70 9.05 -4.76
CA SER A 271 25.44 9.14 -3.49
C SER A 271 26.75 8.37 -3.48
N ARG A 272 26.88 7.37 -4.36
CA ARG A 272 27.92 6.33 -4.33
C ARG A 272 28.01 5.58 -2.98
N ASP A 273 26.94 5.56 -2.18
CA ASP A 273 26.90 4.82 -0.90
C ASP A 273 26.89 3.30 -1.14
N ALA A 274 27.96 2.63 -0.72
CA ALA A 274 28.12 1.17 -0.84
C ALA A 274 27.01 0.37 -0.12
N ARG A 275 26.40 0.92 0.93
CA ARG A 275 25.27 0.28 1.63
C ARG A 275 24.04 0.23 0.73
N ALA A 276 23.75 1.31 0.02
CA ALA A 276 22.64 1.36 -0.93
C ALA A 276 22.84 0.38 -2.08
N ARG A 277 24.07 0.28 -2.61
CA ARG A 277 24.42 -0.77 -3.60
C ARG A 277 24.11 -2.16 -3.08
N LYS A 278 24.55 -2.49 -1.86
CA LYS A 278 24.31 -3.80 -1.23
C LYS A 278 22.82 -4.08 -1.05
N LEU A 279 22.07 -3.08 -0.61
CA LEU A 279 20.61 -3.16 -0.45
C LEU A 279 19.89 -3.35 -1.78
N PHE A 280 20.28 -2.61 -2.82
CA PHE A 280 19.75 -2.77 -4.17
C PHE A 280 20.03 -4.17 -4.72
N VAL A 281 21.29 -4.63 -4.69
CA VAL A 281 21.67 -5.96 -5.19
C VAL A 281 20.93 -7.09 -4.46
N ALA A 282 20.82 -7.03 -3.13
CA ALA A 282 20.08 -8.03 -2.37
C ALA A 282 18.56 -7.97 -2.64
N GLY A 283 18.04 -6.76 -2.86
CA GLY A 283 16.65 -6.51 -3.22
C GLY A 283 16.30 -7.04 -4.61
N GLU A 284 17.14 -6.72 -5.59
CA GLU A 284 16.98 -7.08 -6.99
C GLU A 284 16.92 -8.61 -7.17
N LYS A 285 17.81 -9.35 -6.51
CA LYS A 285 17.78 -10.82 -6.50
C LYS A 285 16.43 -11.38 -6.04
N GLN A 286 15.86 -10.81 -4.97
CA GLN A 286 14.56 -11.26 -4.49
C GLN A 286 13.42 -10.79 -5.40
N ALA A 287 13.50 -9.57 -5.93
CA ALA A 287 12.47 -9.02 -6.80
C ALA A 287 12.31 -9.77 -8.11
N ARG A 288 13.38 -10.39 -8.66
CA ARG A 288 13.26 -11.30 -9.81
C ARG A 288 12.33 -12.48 -9.53
N LEU A 289 12.47 -13.08 -8.34
CA LEU A 289 11.63 -14.20 -7.92
C LEU A 289 10.20 -13.75 -7.67
N ASP A 290 10.02 -12.60 -7.04
CA ASP A 290 8.70 -12.05 -6.75
C ASP A 290 7.98 -11.71 -8.05
N LEU A 291 8.68 -11.07 -9.01
CA LEU A 291 8.14 -10.77 -10.33
C LEU A 291 7.68 -12.06 -11.02
N GLY A 292 8.53 -13.10 -11.04
CA GLY A 292 8.17 -14.39 -11.61
C GLY A 292 6.97 -15.06 -10.93
N ALA A 293 6.81 -14.91 -9.61
CA ALA A 293 5.68 -15.44 -8.87
C ALA A 293 4.37 -14.65 -9.07
N THR A 294 4.47 -13.41 -9.56
CA THR A 294 3.33 -12.51 -9.79
C THR A 294 2.98 -12.33 -11.26
N ASP A 295 3.85 -12.73 -12.18
CA ASP A 295 3.61 -12.69 -13.60
C ASP A 295 2.76 -13.88 -14.02
N THR A 296 1.57 -13.61 -14.56
CA THR A 296 0.64 -14.67 -14.97
C THR A 296 0.86 -15.13 -16.41
N GLY A 297 1.78 -14.49 -17.14
CA GLY A 297 1.97 -14.68 -18.58
C GLY A 297 1.06 -13.79 -19.45
N ALA A 298 0.10 -13.10 -18.85
CA ALA A 298 -0.83 -12.21 -19.56
C ALA A 298 -1.21 -10.93 -18.77
N TRP A 299 -0.87 -10.89 -17.48
CA TRP A 299 -1.14 -9.81 -16.53
C TRP A 299 -0.22 -9.96 -15.29
N SER A 300 -0.37 -9.09 -14.28
CA SER A 300 0.30 -9.25 -12.99
C SER A 300 -0.68 -9.50 -11.84
N LEU A 301 -0.20 -10.19 -10.81
CA LEU A 301 -0.80 -10.20 -9.47
C LEU A 301 -0.32 -8.98 -8.67
N TYR A 302 -1.18 -8.44 -7.81
CA TYR A 302 -0.82 -7.29 -6.97
C TYR A 302 0.30 -7.59 -5.96
N GLN A 303 0.30 -8.82 -5.46
CA GLN A 303 1.28 -9.34 -4.51
C GLN A 303 1.50 -10.83 -4.74
N VAL A 304 2.59 -11.38 -4.22
CA VAL A 304 2.87 -12.82 -4.28
C VAL A 304 1.70 -13.61 -3.66
N GLY A 305 1.10 -14.52 -4.44
CA GLY A 305 -0.06 -15.31 -4.03
C GLY A 305 -1.36 -14.52 -3.88
N GLY A 306 -1.41 -13.28 -4.37
CA GLY A 306 -2.61 -12.43 -4.35
C GLY A 306 -3.48 -12.55 -5.60
N ASN A 307 -4.48 -11.69 -5.68
CA ASN A 307 -5.35 -11.55 -6.86
C ASN A 307 -4.63 -10.78 -7.98
N GLU A 308 -5.19 -10.87 -9.19
CA GLU A 308 -4.80 -10.02 -10.31
C GLU A 308 -4.90 -8.53 -9.93
N SER A 309 -3.91 -7.75 -10.36
CA SER A 309 -3.89 -6.30 -10.22
C SER A 309 -5.09 -5.68 -10.93
N ASP A 310 -5.65 -4.60 -10.40
CA ASP A 310 -6.49 -3.73 -11.22
C ASP A 310 -5.65 -3.01 -12.29
N LEU A 311 -6.31 -2.28 -13.20
CA LEU A 311 -5.62 -1.55 -14.27
C LEU A 311 -4.58 -0.57 -13.72
N SER A 312 -4.95 0.21 -12.69
CA SER A 312 -4.07 1.23 -12.13
C SER A 312 -2.79 0.62 -11.54
N TYR A 313 -2.89 -0.53 -10.88
CA TYR A 313 -1.73 -1.23 -10.33
C TYR A 313 -0.90 -1.91 -11.42
N GLN A 314 -1.52 -2.43 -12.48
CA GLN A 314 -0.79 -2.94 -13.64
C GLN A 314 0.03 -1.83 -14.31
N GLU A 315 -0.57 -0.65 -14.53
CA GLU A 315 0.12 0.50 -15.11
C GLU A 315 1.27 0.97 -14.21
N LEU A 316 1.04 1.06 -12.90
CA LEU A 316 2.08 1.42 -11.93
C LEU A 316 3.27 0.47 -11.96
N VAL A 317 3.03 -0.85 -11.85
CA VAL A 317 4.15 -1.80 -11.85
C VAL A 317 4.86 -1.82 -13.20
N THR A 318 4.14 -1.71 -14.31
CA THR A 318 4.73 -1.61 -15.66
C THR A 318 5.66 -0.39 -15.73
N GLY A 319 5.21 0.76 -15.27
CA GLY A 319 6.03 1.98 -15.22
C GLY A 319 7.25 1.85 -14.30
N PHE A 320 7.16 1.14 -13.17
CA PHE A 320 8.32 0.92 -12.30
C PHE A 320 9.32 -0.08 -12.87
N ILE A 321 8.85 -1.11 -13.57
CA ILE A 321 9.70 -2.04 -14.32
C ILE A 321 10.45 -1.30 -15.43
N HIS A 322 9.74 -0.47 -16.20
CA HIS A 322 10.35 0.41 -17.21
C HIS A 322 11.45 1.29 -16.59
N ASN A 323 11.18 1.93 -15.45
CA ASN A 323 12.18 2.73 -14.75
C ASN A 323 13.42 1.90 -14.36
N LEU A 324 13.29 0.64 -13.93
CA LEU A 324 14.44 -0.21 -13.65
C LEU A 324 15.23 -0.58 -14.91
N CYS A 325 14.55 -0.87 -16.02
CA CYS A 325 15.23 -1.08 -17.30
C CYS A 325 16.04 0.15 -17.69
N ASP A 326 15.40 1.32 -17.71
CA ASP A 326 16.00 2.56 -18.20
C ASP A 326 17.17 3.03 -17.33
N ARG A 327 17.06 2.89 -16.00
CA ARG A 327 18.04 3.42 -15.03
C ARG A 327 19.18 2.46 -14.70
N ALA A 328 18.90 1.16 -14.64
CA ALA A 328 19.89 0.16 -14.23
C ALA A 328 20.45 -0.63 -15.43
N SER A 329 19.82 -0.55 -16.60
CA SER A 329 20.20 -1.25 -17.83
C SER A 329 20.38 -2.77 -17.64
N ILE A 330 19.58 -3.34 -16.75
CA ILE A 330 19.60 -4.77 -16.45
C ILE A 330 18.66 -5.48 -17.42
N GLU A 331 19.22 -6.33 -18.27
CA GLU A 331 18.52 -7.06 -19.34
C GLU A 331 17.23 -7.78 -18.87
N PHE A 332 17.25 -8.35 -17.65
CA PHE A 332 16.06 -8.96 -17.04
C PHE A 332 14.88 -7.99 -16.96
N TRP A 333 15.12 -6.76 -16.48
CA TRP A 333 14.06 -5.76 -16.31
C TRP A 333 13.62 -5.18 -17.65
N CYS A 334 14.51 -5.08 -18.64
CA CYS A 334 14.13 -4.66 -20.00
C CYS A 334 13.23 -5.67 -20.70
N ARG A 335 13.53 -6.98 -20.60
CA ARG A 335 12.60 -8.01 -21.09
C ARG A 335 11.27 -8.02 -20.35
N ALA A 336 11.29 -7.77 -19.04
CA ALA A 336 10.06 -7.64 -18.25
C ALA A 336 9.25 -6.42 -18.68
N ASP A 337 9.90 -5.30 -18.97
CA ASP A 337 9.26 -4.07 -19.46
C ASP A 337 8.51 -4.32 -20.77
N ASP A 338 9.17 -4.91 -21.77
CA ASP A 338 8.55 -5.24 -23.06
C ASP A 338 7.33 -6.16 -22.91
N ARG A 339 7.45 -7.19 -22.05
CA ARG A 339 6.34 -8.10 -21.75
C ARG A 339 5.17 -7.40 -21.05
N PHE A 340 5.44 -6.64 -19.99
CA PHE A 340 4.38 -5.98 -19.22
C PHE A 340 3.69 -4.87 -20.02
N ARG A 341 4.41 -4.16 -20.89
CA ARG A 341 3.83 -3.21 -21.86
C ARG A 341 2.94 -3.92 -22.88
N THR A 342 3.30 -5.13 -23.30
CA THR A 342 2.46 -5.98 -24.18
C THR A 342 1.16 -6.39 -23.46
N TYR A 343 1.23 -6.80 -22.19
CA TYR A 343 0.04 -7.23 -21.43
C TYR A 343 -1.07 -6.16 -21.36
N LEU A 344 -0.71 -4.88 -21.33
CA LEU A 344 -1.66 -3.75 -21.33
C LEU A 344 -2.44 -3.60 -22.65
N LYS A 345 -1.96 -4.18 -23.75
CA LYS A 345 -2.51 -4.01 -25.10
C LYS A 345 -3.03 -5.31 -25.71
N GLU A 346 -2.51 -6.44 -25.25
CA GLU A 346 -2.88 -7.75 -25.75
C GLU A 346 -4.31 -8.11 -25.31
N PRO A 347 -5.23 -8.46 -26.22
CA PRO A 347 -6.55 -8.95 -25.86
C PRO A 347 -6.53 -10.18 -24.97
N PRO A 348 -7.59 -10.44 -24.18
CA PRO A 348 -7.70 -11.69 -23.43
C PRO A 348 -7.80 -12.87 -24.40
N ALA A 349 -6.98 -13.91 -24.16
CA ALA A 349 -7.11 -15.18 -24.85
C ALA A 349 -8.28 -15.96 -24.24
N LEU A 350 -9.10 -16.56 -25.10
CA LEU A 350 -10.33 -17.26 -24.74
C LEU A 350 -10.33 -18.63 -25.39
N GLU A 351 -10.58 -19.68 -24.61
CA GLU A 351 -10.64 -21.03 -25.13
C GLU A 351 -11.84 -21.79 -24.58
N LEU A 352 -12.70 -22.30 -25.47
CA LEU A 352 -13.77 -23.21 -25.06
C LEU A 352 -13.19 -24.59 -24.75
N THR A 353 -13.37 -25.10 -23.53
CA THR A 353 -12.88 -26.44 -23.14
C THR A 353 -13.96 -27.50 -23.23
N THR A 354 -15.23 -27.13 -23.09
CA THR A 354 -16.35 -28.05 -23.31
C THR A 354 -16.60 -28.26 -24.80
N ARG A 355 -16.39 -29.49 -25.30
CA ARG A 355 -16.58 -29.83 -26.73
C ARG A 355 -17.79 -30.73 -27.01
N ARG A 356 -18.27 -31.48 -26.02
CA ARG A 356 -19.35 -32.46 -26.20
C ARG A 356 -20.26 -32.52 -24.98
N VAL A 357 -21.58 -32.54 -25.20
CA VAL A 357 -22.59 -32.59 -24.13
C VAL A 357 -23.79 -33.47 -24.53
N GLN A 358 -24.60 -33.89 -23.56
CA GLN A 358 -25.81 -34.69 -23.81
C GLN A 358 -27.05 -33.79 -23.99
N ALA A 359 -27.89 -34.15 -24.96
CA ALA A 359 -29.15 -33.48 -25.23
C ALA A 359 -30.10 -33.53 -24.01
N GLY A 360 -30.82 -32.43 -23.77
CA GLY A 360 -31.83 -32.33 -22.71
C GLY A 360 -31.29 -32.25 -21.27
N LYS A 361 -29.97 -32.18 -21.08
CA LYS A 361 -29.33 -32.02 -19.77
C LYS A 361 -29.03 -30.55 -19.47
N THR A 362 -28.91 -30.21 -18.18
CA THR A 362 -28.28 -28.96 -17.76
C THR A 362 -26.80 -29.23 -17.50
N VAL A 363 -25.93 -28.48 -18.17
CA VAL A 363 -24.47 -28.68 -18.12
C VAL A 363 -23.75 -27.37 -17.86
N LEU A 364 -22.56 -27.44 -17.30
CA LEU A 364 -21.64 -26.30 -17.20
C LEU A 364 -20.75 -26.28 -18.44
N VAL A 365 -20.95 -25.29 -19.31
CA VAL A 365 -20.11 -25.05 -20.48
C VAL A 365 -18.85 -24.32 -20.02
N ARG A 366 -17.74 -25.05 -19.96
CA ARG A 366 -16.45 -24.55 -19.48
C ARG A 366 -15.62 -23.89 -20.58
N PHE A 367 -14.87 -22.88 -20.18
CA PHE A 367 -13.90 -22.15 -20.97
C PHE A 367 -12.78 -21.62 -20.08
N ASP A 368 -11.62 -21.33 -20.68
CA ASP A 368 -10.48 -20.71 -20.02
C ASP A 368 -10.30 -19.26 -20.54
N VAL A 369 -9.79 -18.39 -19.67
CA VAL A 369 -9.44 -17.01 -19.98
C VAL A 369 -8.07 -16.64 -19.41
N SER A 370 -7.23 -15.94 -20.18
CA SER A 370 -5.84 -15.67 -19.78
C SER A 370 -5.67 -14.58 -18.71
N LYS A 371 -6.61 -13.64 -18.62
CA LYS A 371 -6.56 -12.51 -17.69
C LYS A 371 -7.97 -12.04 -17.30
N MET A 372 -8.11 -11.37 -16.15
CA MET A 372 -9.40 -10.88 -15.68
C MET A 372 -10.15 -10.08 -16.76
N SER A 373 -11.34 -10.57 -17.11
CA SER A 373 -12.11 -10.05 -18.24
C SER A 373 -13.61 -10.20 -18.01
N LYS A 374 -14.41 -9.29 -18.59
CA LYS A 374 -15.83 -9.52 -18.81
C LYS A 374 -16.00 -10.48 -19.99
N VAL A 375 -16.28 -11.75 -19.71
CA VAL A 375 -16.40 -12.79 -20.73
C VAL A 375 -17.87 -13.05 -21.08
N GLY A 376 -18.23 -12.87 -22.34
CA GLY A 376 -19.50 -13.27 -22.92
C GLY A 376 -19.42 -14.63 -23.60
N LEU A 377 -20.50 -15.41 -23.50
CA LEU A 377 -20.67 -16.69 -24.18
C LEU A 377 -22.02 -16.70 -24.89
N THR A 378 -22.00 -16.95 -26.19
CA THR A 378 -23.19 -17.13 -27.02
C THR A 378 -23.16 -18.49 -27.70
N ILE A 379 -24.23 -19.26 -27.57
CA ILE A 379 -24.42 -20.56 -28.25
C ILE A 379 -25.54 -20.42 -29.26
N LYS A 380 -25.29 -20.80 -30.52
CA LYS A 380 -26.26 -20.75 -31.62
C LYS A 380 -26.37 -22.09 -32.35
N ARG A 381 -27.51 -22.33 -32.98
CA ARG A 381 -27.68 -23.39 -33.99
C ARG A 381 -28.55 -22.86 -35.11
N SER A 382 -28.08 -22.98 -36.35
CA SER A 382 -28.82 -22.54 -37.54
C SER A 382 -29.32 -21.09 -37.41
N GLY A 383 -28.51 -20.20 -36.83
CA GLY A 383 -28.85 -18.79 -36.59
C GLY A 383 -29.64 -18.51 -35.31
N ALA A 384 -30.32 -19.49 -34.71
CA ALA A 384 -31.08 -19.31 -33.48
C ALA A 384 -30.19 -19.38 -32.23
N THR A 385 -30.33 -18.39 -31.33
CA THR A 385 -29.59 -18.34 -30.07
C THR A 385 -30.18 -19.30 -29.04
N SER A 386 -29.37 -20.23 -28.55
CA SER A 386 -29.73 -21.14 -27.46
C SER A 386 -29.31 -20.62 -26.08
N LEU A 387 -28.24 -19.83 -26.01
CA LEU A 387 -27.76 -19.20 -24.78
C LEU A 387 -27.01 -17.91 -25.15
N ALA A 388 -27.18 -16.86 -24.36
CA ALA A 388 -26.33 -15.67 -24.37
C ALA A 388 -26.19 -15.16 -22.93
N THR A 389 -24.97 -15.09 -22.40
CA THR A 389 -24.71 -14.65 -21.02
C THR A 389 -23.30 -14.06 -20.90
N SER A 390 -23.03 -13.31 -19.83
CA SER A 390 -21.69 -12.78 -19.54
C SER A 390 -21.48 -12.50 -18.05
N ALA A 391 -20.23 -12.57 -17.60
CA ALA A 391 -19.80 -12.17 -16.26
C ALA A 391 -18.33 -11.70 -16.30
N THR A 392 -17.94 -10.91 -15.31
CA THR A 392 -16.52 -10.63 -15.05
C THR A 392 -15.92 -11.79 -14.27
N VAL A 393 -14.88 -12.40 -14.83
CA VAL A 393 -14.19 -13.54 -14.24
C VAL A 393 -12.69 -13.28 -14.21
N ALA A 394 -12.01 -13.78 -13.19
CA ALA A 394 -10.55 -13.76 -13.09
C ALA A 394 -9.91 -14.69 -14.14
N ARG A 395 -8.59 -14.69 -14.29
CA ARG A 395 -7.88 -15.67 -15.11
C ARG A 395 -8.21 -17.12 -14.68
N GLY A 396 -8.08 -18.04 -15.63
CA GLY A 396 -8.23 -19.48 -15.41
C GLY A 396 -9.57 -20.03 -15.93
N SER A 397 -10.00 -21.15 -15.35
CA SER A 397 -11.14 -21.92 -15.86
C SER A 397 -12.45 -21.48 -15.22
N HIS A 398 -13.45 -21.22 -16.07
CA HIS A 398 -14.78 -20.78 -15.70
C HIS A 398 -15.82 -21.53 -16.51
N GLY A 399 -17.11 -21.27 -16.25
CA GLY A 399 -18.16 -21.79 -17.09
C GLY A 399 -19.51 -21.15 -16.85
N TYR A 400 -20.39 -21.32 -17.82
CA TYR A 400 -21.78 -20.89 -17.73
C TYR A 400 -22.72 -22.08 -17.85
N THR A 401 -23.78 -22.05 -17.05
CA THR A 401 -24.80 -23.10 -17.09
C THR A 401 -25.62 -22.99 -18.36
N TRP A 402 -25.73 -24.09 -19.10
CA TRP A 402 -26.54 -24.22 -20.30
C TRP A 402 -27.56 -25.34 -20.15
N ARG A 403 -28.83 -25.02 -20.35
CA ARG A 403 -29.89 -26.02 -20.54
C ARG A 403 -29.86 -26.48 -21.99
N VAL A 404 -29.23 -27.63 -22.23
CA VAL A 404 -28.97 -28.17 -23.57
C VAL A 404 -30.30 -28.55 -24.23
N PRO A 405 -30.58 -28.10 -25.46
CA PRO A 405 -31.76 -28.54 -26.21
C PRO A 405 -31.80 -30.05 -26.44
N SER A 406 -32.99 -30.61 -26.65
CA SER A 406 -33.17 -32.04 -26.94
C SER A 406 -32.68 -32.44 -28.34
N SER A 407 -32.50 -31.48 -29.24
CA SER A 407 -32.10 -31.71 -30.63
C SER A 407 -30.58 -31.98 -30.72
N PRO A 408 -30.13 -33.19 -31.11
CA PRO A 408 -28.72 -33.47 -31.33
C PRO A 408 -28.16 -32.67 -32.51
N GLY A 409 -26.84 -32.49 -32.55
CA GLY A 409 -26.14 -31.80 -33.63
C GLY A 409 -25.04 -30.86 -33.14
N THR A 410 -24.52 -30.05 -34.05
CA THR A 410 -23.46 -29.07 -33.78
C THR A 410 -24.08 -27.72 -33.40
N TYR A 411 -23.55 -27.12 -32.35
CA TYR A 411 -23.89 -25.77 -31.88
C TYR A 411 -22.66 -24.89 -31.96
N ASP A 412 -22.78 -23.74 -32.62
CA ASP A 412 -21.73 -22.74 -32.70
C ASP A 412 -21.62 -21.99 -31.37
N VAL A 413 -20.40 -21.77 -30.91
CA VAL A 413 -20.11 -21.02 -29.69
C VAL A 413 -19.22 -19.85 -30.04
N VAL A 414 -19.62 -18.67 -29.59
CA VAL A 414 -18.81 -17.46 -29.65
C VAL A 414 -18.49 -17.04 -28.22
N LEU A 415 -17.21 -17.01 -27.90
CA LEU A 415 -16.68 -16.38 -26.70
C LEU A 415 -16.20 -14.98 -27.07
N THR A 416 -16.51 -14.01 -26.22
CA THR A 416 -16.01 -12.63 -26.33
C THR A 416 -15.46 -12.21 -24.98
N GLY A 417 -14.42 -11.40 -24.93
CA GLY A 417 -13.81 -10.97 -23.68
C GLY A 417 -13.35 -9.52 -23.78
N THR A 418 -13.66 -8.72 -22.76
CA THR A 418 -13.09 -7.38 -22.60
C THR A 418 -12.31 -7.35 -21.30
N ASP A 419 -11.00 -7.13 -21.38
CA ASP A 419 -10.14 -7.05 -20.19
C ASP A 419 -10.27 -5.69 -19.47
N LEU A 420 -9.53 -5.52 -18.38
CA LEU A 420 -9.54 -4.28 -17.60
C LEU A 420 -9.01 -3.05 -18.35
N ALA A 421 -8.15 -3.23 -19.35
CA ALA A 421 -7.62 -2.16 -20.20
C ALA A 421 -8.54 -1.85 -21.39
N GLY A 422 -9.65 -2.59 -21.54
CA GLY A 422 -10.61 -2.42 -22.62
C GLY A 422 -10.25 -3.19 -23.90
N ASN A 423 -9.21 -4.03 -23.88
CA ASN A 423 -8.85 -4.84 -25.04
C ASN A 423 -9.92 -5.90 -25.29
N TYR A 424 -10.34 -6.06 -26.55
CA TYR A 424 -11.40 -6.98 -26.94
C TYR A 424 -10.84 -8.22 -27.63
N GLY A 425 -11.13 -9.39 -27.06
CA GLY A 425 -10.83 -10.70 -27.62
C GLY A 425 -12.09 -11.44 -28.07
N ARG A 426 -11.97 -12.28 -29.10
CA ARG A 426 -13.04 -13.15 -29.58
C ARG A 426 -12.49 -14.51 -29.99
N ALA A 427 -13.20 -15.56 -29.60
CA ALA A 427 -12.93 -16.93 -30.04
C ALA A 427 -14.23 -17.59 -30.51
N THR A 428 -14.12 -18.44 -31.52
CA THR A 428 -15.24 -19.23 -32.05
C THR A 428 -14.93 -20.71 -31.98
N ALA A 429 -15.91 -21.50 -31.60
CA ALA A 429 -15.79 -22.93 -31.40
C ALA A 429 -17.13 -23.62 -31.66
N THR A 430 -17.16 -24.93 -31.55
CA THR A 430 -18.41 -25.70 -31.62
C THR A 430 -18.53 -26.66 -30.43
N ILE A 431 -19.79 -26.98 -30.08
CA ILE A 431 -20.14 -28.05 -29.14
C ILE A 431 -20.98 -29.08 -29.89
N THR A 432 -20.59 -30.35 -29.78
CA THR A 432 -21.40 -31.48 -30.26
C THR A 432 -22.40 -31.89 -29.18
N VAL A 433 -23.69 -31.73 -29.47
CA VAL A 433 -24.79 -32.26 -28.67
C VAL A 433 -25.14 -33.65 -29.16
N VAL A 434 -24.96 -34.65 -28.30
CA VAL A 434 -25.30 -36.05 -28.63
C VAL A 434 -26.67 -36.43 -28.09
N GLY A 435 -27.39 -37.25 -28.86
CA GLY A 435 -28.69 -37.79 -28.46
C GLY A 435 -28.58 -38.69 -27.23
N LYS A 436 -29.74 -38.95 -26.61
CA LYS A 436 -29.84 -39.90 -25.49
C LYS A 436 -29.39 -41.28 -25.97
N ALA A 437 -28.50 -41.94 -25.23
CA ALA A 437 -28.21 -43.35 -25.47
C ALA A 437 -29.54 -44.12 -25.37
N ARG A 438 -29.90 -44.85 -26.44
CA ARG A 438 -30.97 -45.85 -26.35
C ARG A 438 -30.46 -46.91 -25.39
N THR A 439 -31.15 -47.07 -24.27
CA THR A 439 -30.93 -48.15 -23.29
C THR A 439 -31.90 -49.26 -23.59
#